data_AF-A0A0Q7T3U7-F1
#
_entry.id   AF-A0A0Q7T3U7-F1
#
_cell.length_a   1.000
_cell.length_b   1.000
_cell.length_c   1.000
_cell.angle_alpha   90.00
_cell.angle_beta   90.00
_cell.angle_gamma   90.00
#
_symmetry.space_group_name_H-M   'P 1'
#
loop_
_entity.id
_entity.type
_entity.pdbx_description
1 polymer ?
#
loop_
_entity_poly.entity_id
_entity_poly.type
_entity_poly.pdbx_seq_one_letter_code
_entity_poly.pdbx_strand_id
1 'polypeptide(L)'
;MNPWIGVALALSALILGGLLLGWQGAIFATTGIIFWLLLQMSRLMRVMKVAGSAPLGSVANAVMLNSKLHAGMTLVDLIKLAGSLGIKQAPETYQWRDATGDAVEVVLKKGKLAEWRLLRATPDGQAS
;
A
#
# COMPACT_ATOMS: atom_id res chain seq x y z
N MET A 1 0.63 5.45 -14.57
CA MET A 1 -0.12 6.02 -15.69
C MET A 1 -0.68 7.36 -15.24
N ASN A 2 -0.22 8.46 -15.86
CA ASN A 2 -0.33 9.80 -15.28
C ASN A 2 -1.80 10.28 -15.23
N PRO A 3 -2.38 10.57 -14.06
CA PRO A 3 -3.81 10.92 -13.92
C PRO A 3 -4.21 12.18 -14.72
N TRP A 4 -3.23 13.03 -15.01
CA TRP A 4 -3.35 14.21 -15.87
C TRP A 4 -3.81 13.90 -17.31
N ILE A 5 -3.46 12.73 -17.85
CA ILE A 5 -3.84 12.35 -19.21
C ILE A 5 -5.34 12.06 -19.28
N GLY A 6 -5.91 11.46 -18.21
CA GLY A 6 -7.35 11.22 -18.11
C GLY A 6 -8.16 12.51 -17.97
N VAL A 7 -7.65 13.47 -17.19
CA VAL A 7 -8.26 14.80 -17.02
C VAL A 7 -8.24 15.59 -18.34
N ALA A 8 -7.12 15.58 -19.04
CA ALA A 8 -7.00 16.25 -20.34
C ALA A 8 -7.95 15.65 -21.39
N LEU A 9 -8.06 14.32 -21.43
CA LEU A 9 -8.98 13.64 -22.36
C LEU A 9 -10.45 13.95 -22.03
N ALA A 10 -10.83 13.94 -20.74
CA ALA A 10 -12.19 14.26 -20.30
C ALA A 10 -12.57 15.72 -20.59
N LEU A 11 -11.66 16.67 -20.36
CA LEU A 11 -11.86 18.08 -20.71
C LEU A 11 -12.00 18.26 -22.23
N SER A 12 -11.15 17.59 -23.02
CA SER A 12 -11.24 17.67 -24.49
C SER A 12 -12.56 17.08 -25.01
N ALA A 13 -13.04 15.97 -24.45
CA ALA A 13 -14.33 15.38 -24.80
C ALA A 13 -15.53 16.26 -24.38
N LEU A 14 -15.44 16.99 -23.26
CA LEU A 14 -16.48 17.91 -22.82
C LEU A 14 -16.54 19.17 -23.70
N ILE A 15 -15.39 19.69 -24.14
CA ILE A 15 -15.29 20.84 -25.05
C ILE A 15 -15.75 20.45 -26.47
N LEU A 16 -15.29 19.31 -26.99
CA LEU A 16 -15.69 18.81 -28.32
C LEU A 16 -17.16 18.37 -28.35
N GLY A 17 -17.66 17.73 -27.28
CA GLY A 17 -19.06 17.32 -27.17
C GLY A 17 -20.04 18.49 -27.04
N GLY A 18 -19.64 19.57 -26.36
CA GLY A 18 -20.44 20.79 -26.25
C GLY A 18 -20.55 21.57 -27.57
N LEU A 19 -19.53 21.53 -28.43
CA LEU A 19 -19.52 22.24 -29.71
C LEU A 19 -20.26 21.50 -30.83
N LEU A 20 -20.27 20.15 -30.83
CA LEU A 20 -20.82 19.35 -31.95
C LEU A 20 -22.18 18.69 -31.69
N LEU A 21 -22.59 18.43 -30.43
CA LEU A 21 -23.77 17.59 -30.11
C LEU A 21 -24.86 18.29 -29.28
N GLY A 22 -24.73 19.60 -29.01
CA GLY A 22 -25.71 20.37 -28.24
C GLY A 22 -25.91 19.84 -26.81
N TRP A 23 -27.16 19.88 -26.32
CA TRP A 23 -27.51 19.57 -24.92
C TRP A 23 -27.24 18.11 -24.51
N GLN A 24 -27.19 17.18 -25.47
CA GLN A 24 -26.93 15.76 -25.20
C GLN A 24 -25.46 15.49 -24.83
N GLY A 25 -24.51 16.23 -25.42
CA GLY A 25 -23.09 16.12 -25.09
C GLY A 25 -22.79 16.51 -23.64
N ALA A 26 -23.51 17.51 -23.12
CA ALA A 26 -23.38 17.95 -21.73
C ALA A 26 -23.79 16.86 -20.72
N ILE A 27 -24.81 16.07 -21.03
CA ILE A 27 -25.27 14.95 -20.19
C ILE A 27 -24.20 13.85 -20.15
N PHE A 28 -23.73 13.40 -21.33
CA PHE A 28 -22.71 12.35 -21.40
C PHE A 28 -21.38 12.75 -20.74
N ALA A 29 -20.95 14.00 -20.93
CA ALA A 29 -19.71 14.48 -20.34
C ALA A 29 -19.83 14.61 -18.81
N THR A 30 -20.98 15.07 -18.31
CA THR A 30 -21.27 15.09 -16.87
C THR A 30 -21.29 13.69 -16.27
N THR A 31 -21.96 12.72 -16.92
CA THR A 31 -21.97 11.32 -16.48
C THR A 31 -20.57 10.71 -16.50
N GLY A 32 -19.76 11.00 -17.53
CA GLY A 32 -18.37 10.55 -17.63
C GLY A 32 -17.49 11.11 -16.51
N ILE A 33 -17.63 12.40 -16.19
CA ILE A 33 -16.92 13.06 -15.08
C ILE A 33 -17.33 12.45 -13.73
N ILE A 34 -18.63 12.25 -13.49
CA ILE A 34 -19.13 11.65 -12.26
C ILE A 34 -18.62 10.21 -12.14
N PHE A 35 -18.73 9.40 -13.20
CA PHE A 35 -18.23 8.04 -13.25
C PHE A 35 -16.72 7.99 -12.97
N TRP A 36 -15.96 8.93 -13.55
CA TRP A 36 -14.53 9.05 -13.33
C TRP A 36 -14.18 9.49 -11.90
N LEU A 37 -14.92 10.44 -11.32
CA LEU A 37 -14.80 10.86 -9.91
C LEU A 37 -15.11 9.70 -8.95
N LEU A 38 -16.12 8.89 -9.25
CA LEU A 38 -16.44 7.68 -8.49
C LEU A 38 -15.29 6.65 -8.56
N LEU A 39 -14.69 6.45 -9.74
CA LEU A 39 -13.49 5.61 -9.89
C LEU A 39 -12.27 6.20 -9.16
N GLN A 40 -12.12 7.52 -9.10
CA GLN A 40 -11.06 8.16 -8.35
C GLN A 40 -11.25 7.98 -6.83
N MET A 41 -12.49 8.11 -6.34
CA MET A 41 -12.85 7.83 -4.96
C MET A 41 -12.65 6.35 -4.59
N SER A 42 -12.99 5.40 -5.46
CA SER A 42 -12.71 3.97 -5.19
C SER A 42 -11.20 3.66 -5.12
N ARG A 43 -10.37 4.37 -5.90
CA ARG A 43 -8.90 4.31 -5.78
C ARG A 43 -8.41 4.88 -4.46
N LEU A 44 -8.94 6.02 -4.03
CA LEU A 44 -8.62 6.63 -2.73
C LEU A 44 -9.08 5.74 -1.57
N MET A 45 -10.28 5.17 -1.64
CA MET A 45 -10.80 4.22 -0.65
C MET A 45 -9.98 2.93 -0.62
N ARG A 46 -9.42 2.44 -1.73
CA ARG A 46 -8.54 1.27 -1.72
C ARG A 46 -7.21 1.57 -1.03
N VAL A 47 -6.66 2.78 -1.21
CA VAL A 47 -5.45 3.23 -0.52
C VAL A 47 -5.72 3.52 0.96
N MET A 48 -6.85 4.13 1.29
CA MET A 48 -7.28 4.37 2.68
C MET A 48 -7.70 3.08 3.38
N LYS A 49 -8.25 2.08 2.69
CA LYS A 49 -8.51 0.75 3.26
C LYS A 49 -7.20 -0.01 3.48
N VAL A 50 -6.12 0.34 2.77
CA VAL A 50 -4.76 -0.15 3.07
C VAL A 50 -4.13 0.64 4.24
N ALA A 51 -4.38 1.94 4.36
CA ALA A 51 -3.80 2.79 5.41
C ALA A 51 -4.56 2.74 6.76
N GLY A 52 -5.89 2.69 6.73
CA GLY A 52 -6.78 2.63 7.90
C GLY A 52 -6.97 1.22 8.44
N SER A 53 -6.53 0.20 7.69
CA SER A 53 -6.38 -1.16 8.19
C SER A 53 -4.93 -1.50 8.48
N ALA A 54 -3.98 -0.54 8.49
CA ALA A 54 -2.57 -0.82 8.78
C ALA A 54 -2.49 -1.38 10.20
N PRO A 55 -2.48 -2.71 10.38
CA PRO A 55 -2.45 -3.31 11.69
C PRO A 55 -1.07 -3.01 12.25
N LEU A 56 -0.97 -2.96 13.58
CA LEU A 56 0.32 -3.10 14.25
C LEU A 56 1.12 -4.20 13.53
N GLY A 57 2.39 -3.93 13.20
CA GLY A 57 3.26 -4.86 12.49
C GLY A 57 2.97 -5.03 11.00
N SER A 58 2.41 -4.06 10.28
CA SER A 58 2.35 -4.11 8.81
C SER A 58 3.56 -3.47 8.13
N VAL A 59 4.03 -4.04 7.02
CA VAL A 59 5.06 -3.42 6.17
C VAL A 59 4.62 -3.40 4.71
N ALA A 60 5.07 -2.39 3.95
CA ALA A 60 4.71 -2.24 2.55
C ALA A 60 5.15 -3.45 1.68
N ASN A 61 6.32 -4.04 1.98
CA ASN A 61 6.82 -5.26 1.33
C ASN A 61 7.84 -5.93 2.25
N ALA A 62 7.57 -7.18 2.66
CA ALA A 62 8.42 -7.94 3.58
C ALA A 62 9.79 -8.24 2.97
N VAL A 63 9.85 -8.58 1.69
CA VAL A 63 11.10 -8.89 0.96
C VAL A 63 12.00 -7.66 0.89
N MET A 64 11.43 -6.49 0.63
CA MET A 64 12.16 -5.22 0.57
C MET A 64 12.66 -4.78 1.95
N LEU A 65 11.89 -5.03 3.01
CA LEU A 65 12.37 -4.79 4.37
C LEU A 65 13.58 -5.70 4.65
N ASN A 66 13.41 -7.00 4.42
CA ASN A 66 14.44 -8.02 4.62
C ASN A 66 15.76 -7.71 3.88
N SER A 67 15.70 -7.15 2.67
CA SER A 67 16.91 -6.81 1.90
C SER A 67 17.67 -5.59 2.45
N LYS A 68 17.00 -4.73 3.19
CA LYS A 68 17.57 -3.53 3.80
C LYS A 68 18.04 -3.76 5.24
N LEU A 69 17.66 -4.89 5.85
CA LEU A 69 18.09 -5.28 7.18
C LEU A 69 19.59 -5.62 7.21
N HIS A 70 20.27 -5.16 8.24
CA HIS A 70 21.66 -5.47 8.51
C HIS A 70 21.94 -5.43 10.01
N ALA A 71 22.89 -6.25 10.46
CA ALA A 71 23.24 -6.38 11.86
C ALA A 71 23.64 -5.02 12.47
N GLY A 72 23.24 -4.79 13.72
CA GLY A 72 23.55 -3.57 14.47
C GLY A 72 22.50 -2.47 14.40
N MET A 73 21.49 -2.59 13.54
CA MET A 73 20.37 -1.64 13.43
C MET A 73 19.53 -1.60 14.72
N THR A 74 19.07 -0.41 15.14
CA THR A 74 18.24 -0.28 16.35
C THR A 74 16.76 -0.52 16.04
N LEU A 75 15.95 -0.76 17.08
CA LEU A 75 14.49 -0.86 16.92
C LEU A 75 13.88 0.40 16.29
N VAL A 76 14.43 1.58 16.58
CA VAL A 76 13.96 2.85 16.03
C VAL A 76 14.23 2.92 14.52
N ASP A 77 15.39 2.47 14.07
CA ASP A 77 15.74 2.44 12.64
C ASP A 77 14.86 1.44 11.88
N LEU A 78 14.58 0.28 12.50
CA LEU A 78 13.63 -0.72 11.99
C LEU A 78 12.23 -0.12 11.80
N ILE A 79 11.72 0.63 12.79
CA ILE A 79 10.41 1.29 12.70
C ILE A 79 10.39 2.35 11.59
N LYS A 80 11.46 3.15 11.45
CA LYS A 80 11.58 4.13 10.35
C LYS A 80 11.57 3.46 8.98
N LEU A 81 12.22 2.30 8.87
CA LEU A 81 12.32 1.56 7.62
C LEU A 81 11.02 0.82 7.25
N ALA A 82 10.35 0.24 8.24
CA ALA A 82 9.10 -0.48 8.06
C ALA A 82 7.89 0.46 7.93
N GLY A 83 7.97 1.68 8.49
CA GLY A 83 6.88 2.64 8.53
C GLY A 83 5.80 2.31 9.57
N SER A 84 6.04 1.32 10.43
CA SER A 84 5.10 0.88 11.46
C SER A 84 5.81 0.25 12.66
N LEU A 85 5.12 0.24 13.81
CA LEU A 85 5.57 -0.50 14.99
C LEU A 85 5.43 -2.00 14.74
N GLY A 86 6.50 -2.77 14.95
CA GLY A 86 6.45 -4.24 14.85
C GLY A 86 5.59 -4.87 15.94
N ILE A 87 4.96 -6.01 15.64
CA ILE A 87 4.29 -6.82 16.67
C ILE A 87 5.34 -7.58 17.47
N LYS A 88 5.29 -7.47 18.80
CA LYS A 88 6.17 -8.23 19.68
C LYS A 88 5.70 -9.69 19.77
N GLN A 89 6.51 -10.63 19.30
CA GLN A 89 6.29 -12.09 19.39
C GLN A 89 6.91 -12.67 20.66
N ALA A 90 8.11 -12.21 21.02
CA ALA A 90 8.87 -12.69 22.18
C ALA A 90 9.62 -11.52 22.85
N PRO A 91 10.32 -11.70 23.99
CA PRO A 91 10.97 -10.62 24.73
C PRO A 91 11.86 -9.71 23.88
N GLU A 92 12.54 -10.30 22.89
CA GLU A 92 13.49 -9.67 21.98
C GLU A 92 13.12 -9.87 20.49
N THR A 93 11.93 -10.40 20.19
CA THR A 93 11.53 -10.75 18.82
C THR A 93 10.34 -9.91 18.35
N TYR A 94 10.48 -9.28 17.19
CA TYR A 94 9.48 -8.44 16.57
C TYR A 94 9.18 -8.90 15.16
N GLN A 95 7.92 -8.77 14.74
CA GLN A 95 7.43 -9.25 13.45
C GLN A 95 6.71 -8.14 12.68
N TRP A 96 7.00 -8.05 11.39
CA TRP A 96 6.22 -7.30 10.42
C TRP A 96 5.66 -8.23 9.36
N ARG A 97 4.46 -7.96 8.84
CA ARG A 97 3.78 -8.73 7.81
C ARG A 97 3.34 -7.81 6.68
N ASP A 98 3.47 -8.25 5.44
CA ASP A 98 2.97 -7.52 4.28
C ASP A 98 1.57 -7.98 3.84
N ALA A 99 1.02 -7.27 2.86
CA ALA A 99 -0.32 -7.56 2.34
C ALA A 99 -0.40 -8.87 1.54
N THR A 100 0.73 -9.40 1.08
CA THR A 100 0.83 -10.70 0.39
C THR A 100 0.89 -11.88 1.37
N GLY A 101 1.06 -11.60 2.66
CA GLY A 101 1.09 -12.58 3.74
C GLY A 101 2.51 -12.96 4.19
N ASP A 102 3.54 -12.50 3.47
CA ASP A 102 4.93 -12.67 3.86
C ASP A 102 5.22 -11.85 5.12
N ALA A 103 6.05 -12.38 6.00
CA ALA A 103 6.44 -11.73 7.24
C ALA A 103 7.95 -11.71 7.41
N VAL A 104 8.46 -10.66 8.04
CA VAL A 104 9.84 -10.56 8.50
C VAL A 104 9.83 -10.60 10.02
N GLU A 105 10.51 -11.59 10.57
CA GLU A 105 10.80 -11.68 11.98
C GLU A 105 12.22 -11.17 12.23
N VAL A 106 12.39 -10.35 13.26
CA VAL A 106 13.68 -9.83 13.68
C VAL A 106 13.90 -10.11 15.15
N VAL A 107 15.13 -10.44 15.51
CA VAL A 107 15.57 -10.68 16.88
C VAL A 107 16.58 -9.60 17.24
N LEU A 108 16.28 -8.84 18.29
CA LEU A 108 17.15 -7.79 18.81
C LEU A 108 17.83 -8.25 20.10
N LYS A 109 19.14 -8.43 20.08
CA LYS A 109 19.92 -8.69 21.32
C LYS A 109 20.49 -7.37 21.82
N LYS A 110 20.26 -7.05 23.10
CA LYS A 110 20.74 -5.78 23.71
C LYS A 110 20.28 -4.53 22.92
N GLY A 111 19.07 -4.58 22.35
CA GLY A 111 18.47 -3.47 21.60
C GLY A 111 19.00 -3.26 20.17
N LYS A 112 19.84 -4.17 19.65
CA LYS A 112 20.35 -4.13 18.27
C LYS A 112 19.92 -5.38 17.52
N LEU A 113 19.64 -5.22 16.23
CA LEU A 113 19.33 -6.30 15.31
C LEU A 113 20.48 -7.30 15.27
N ALA A 114 20.22 -8.51 15.75
CA ALA A 114 21.18 -9.60 15.76
C ALA A 114 20.88 -10.58 14.62
N GLU A 115 19.63 -10.98 14.48
CA GLU A 115 19.19 -12.00 13.53
C GLU A 115 17.85 -11.57 12.91
N TRP A 116 17.60 -11.96 11.67
CA TRP A 116 16.32 -11.75 11.02
C TRP A 116 16.01 -12.90 10.06
N ARG A 117 14.72 -13.13 9.81
CA ARG A 117 14.25 -14.18 8.93
C ARG A 117 13.03 -13.71 8.15
N LEU A 118 13.02 -14.02 6.86
CA LEU A 118 11.85 -13.87 6.01
C LEU A 118 11.03 -15.16 6.07
N LEU A 119 9.83 -15.05 6.63
CA LEU A 119 8.78 -16.06 6.62
C LEU A 119 7.90 -15.79 5.40
N ARG A 120 8.03 -16.59 4.34
CA ARG A 120 7.13 -16.44 3.19
C ARG A 120 5.78 -17.07 3.51
N ALA A 121 4.70 -16.46 3.05
CA ALA A 121 3.40 -17.12 3.04
C ALA A 121 3.50 -18.34 2.13
N THR A 122 3.41 -19.53 2.73
CA THR A 122 3.15 -20.75 1.97
C THR A 122 1.83 -20.57 1.22
N PRO A 123 1.73 -20.91 -0.07
CA PRO A 123 0.50 -20.75 -0.85
C PRO A 123 -0.70 -21.56 -0.35
N ASP A 124 -0.56 -22.36 0.72
CA ASP A 124 -1.59 -23.21 1.26
C ASP A 124 -1.66 -23.05 2.78
N GLY A 125 -2.83 -22.62 3.26
CA GLY A 125 -3.16 -22.70 4.68
C GLY A 125 -3.27 -24.16 5.09
N GLN A 126 -2.18 -24.74 5.60
CA GLN A 126 -2.22 -26.04 6.26
C GLN A 126 -1.31 -26.00 7.49
N ALA A 127 -1.96 -26.08 8.65
CA ALA A 127 -1.35 -26.55 9.88
C ALA A 127 -0.72 -27.94 9.64
N SER A 128 0.44 -28.17 10.22
CA SER A 128 1.01 -29.49 10.46
C SER A 128 1.56 -29.50 11.87
#